data_AF-A0A2U3QH59-F1
#
_entry.id   AF-A0A2U3QH59-F1
#
_cell.length_a   1.000
_cell.length_b   1.000
_cell.length_c   1.000
_cell.angle_alpha   90.00
_cell.angle_beta   90.00
_cell.angle_gamma   90.00
#
_symmetry.space_group_name_H-M   'P 1'
#
loop_
_entity.id
_entity.type
_entity.pdbx_description
1 polymer ?
#
loop_
_entity_poly.entity_id
_entity_poly.type
_entity_poly.pdbx_seq_one_letter_code
_entity_poly.pdbx_strand_id
1 'polypeptide(L)'
;MPSRVRQLTKRKVATKECEKPVNCWQYMSCGRESGGLNADRLGVCPASTDRRLHGIHGGKNGGRACWVIAGLLTREVFGNVSKDCSKCDFYLSVKSEEGKYIWPDAFILRLLKRQKNRPKAV
;
A
#
# COMPACT_ATOMS: atom_id res chain seq x y z
N MET A 1 -11.38 -15.37 59.69
CA MET A 1 -11.74 -16.59 58.92
C MET A 1 -12.60 -16.16 57.73
N PRO A 2 -12.50 -16.85 56.59
CA PRO A 2 -12.05 -16.37 55.26
C PRO A 2 -13.18 -15.65 54.48
N SER A 3 -12.97 -14.91 53.39
CA SER A 3 -12.41 -15.42 52.14
C SER A 3 -12.05 -14.31 51.16
N ARG A 4 -10.79 -14.42 50.69
CA ARG A 4 -10.26 -13.94 49.41
C ARG A 4 -11.28 -14.13 48.28
N VAL A 5 -11.83 -13.04 47.75
CA VAL A 5 -12.22 -13.01 46.35
C VAL A 5 -11.07 -12.39 45.58
N ARG A 6 -10.33 -13.27 44.90
CA ARG A 6 -9.21 -12.97 44.02
C ARG A 6 -9.67 -11.94 42.99
N GLN A 7 -9.14 -10.72 43.06
CA GLN A 7 -9.13 -9.81 41.92
C GLN A 7 -8.29 -10.49 40.83
N LEU A 8 -8.97 -11.19 39.93
CA LEU A 8 -8.37 -11.74 38.72
C LEU A 8 -7.84 -10.57 37.92
N THR A 9 -6.52 -10.46 37.91
CA THR A 9 -5.75 -9.65 36.98
C THR A 9 -6.25 -9.98 35.57
N LYS A 10 -7.03 -9.06 35.00
CA LYS A 10 -7.36 -9.07 33.58
C LYS A 10 -6.04 -8.89 32.83
N ARG A 11 -5.35 -9.99 32.58
CA ARG A 11 -4.37 -10.09 31.51
C ARG A 11 -5.15 -9.73 30.24
N LYS A 12 -5.07 -8.46 29.85
CA LYS A 12 -5.39 -8.03 28.49
C LYS A 12 -4.42 -8.78 27.59
N VAL A 13 -4.80 -9.99 27.19
CA VAL A 13 -4.27 -10.61 25.99
C VAL A 13 -4.84 -9.74 24.88
N ALA A 14 -4.12 -8.67 24.56
CA ALA A 14 -4.34 -7.91 23.34
C ALA A 14 -4.07 -8.90 22.22
N THR A 15 -5.15 -9.45 21.68
CA THR A 15 -5.16 -9.98 20.33
C THR A 15 -4.49 -8.92 19.47
N LYS A 16 -3.29 -9.23 18.95
CA LYS A 16 -2.79 -8.56 17.75
C LYS A 16 -3.83 -8.84 16.68
N GLU A 17 -4.86 -8.01 16.59
CA GLU A 17 -5.64 -7.92 15.37
C GLU A 17 -4.62 -7.57 14.29
N CYS A 18 -4.52 -8.43 13.28
CA CYS A 18 -3.69 -8.17 12.11
C CYS A 18 -4.24 -6.92 11.43
N GLU A 19 -3.83 -5.74 11.90
CA GLU A 19 -4.08 -4.46 11.24
C GLU A 19 -3.61 -4.63 9.80
N LYS A 20 -4.58 -4.74 8.89
CA LYS A 20 -4.30 -4.98 7.49
C LYS A 20 -3.62 -3.71 6.96
N PRO A 21 -2.47 -3.85 6.29
CA PRO A 21 -1.74 -2.70 5.78
C PRO A 21 -2.63 -1.88 4.82
N VAL A 22 -2.84 -0.60 5.13
CA VAL A 22 -3.66 0.30 4.31
C VAL A 22 -2.96 0.65 3.00
N ASN A 23 -3.72 0.75 1.90
CA ASN A 23 -3.18 1.13 0.58
C ASN A 23 -3.31 2.64 0.33
N CYS A 24 -2.54 3.17 -0.63
CA CYS A 24 -2.52 4.60 -0.92
C CYS A 24 -3.91 5.19 -1.23
N TRP A 25 -4.77 4.47 -1.95
CA TRP A 25 -6.13 4.94 -2.28
C TRP A 25 -7.08 4.91 -1.07
N GLN A 26 -6.82 4.04 -0.09
CA GLN A 26 -7.60 4.01 1.17
C GLN A 26 -7.15 5.16 2.08
N TYR A 27 -5.84 5.41 2.16
CA TYR A 27 -5.30 6.52 2.93
C TYR A 27 -5.71 7.89 2.35
N MET A 28 -5.53 8.06 1.04
CA MET A 28 -5.87 9.30 0.34
C MET A 28 -7.37 9.44 0.06
N SER A 29 -8.16 8.37 0.25
CA SER A 29 -9.60 8.31 -0.09
C SER A 29 -9.91 8.85 -1.49
N CYS A 30 -9.05 8.54 -2.46
CA CYS A 30 -9.16 9.12 -3.81
C CYS A 30 -10.21 8.41 -4.68
N GLY A 31 -10.65 7.20 -4.31
CA GLY A 31 -11.69 6.44 -5.02
C GLY A 31 -11.28 5.99 -6.42
N ARG A 32 -9.98 5.97 -6.74
CA ARG A 32 -9.43 5.55 -8.05
C ARG A 32 -8.98 4.09 -8.05
N GLU A 33 -9.30 3.32 -7.02
CA GLU A 33 -9.09 1.87 -7.04
C GLU A 33 -9.88 1.17 -8.16
N SER A 34 -9.52 -0.06 -8.47
CA SER A 34 -10.28 -0.87 -9.43
C SER A 34 -11.72 -1.04 -8.94
N GLY A 35 -12.69 -0.48 -9.67
CA GLY A 35 -14.11 -0.43 -9.27
C GLY A 35 -14.47 0.69 -8.29
N GLY A 36 -13.58 1.66 -8.07
CA GLY A 36 -13.83 2.82 -7.22
C GLY A 36 -14.71 3.88 -7.89
N LEU A 37 -15.32 4.74 -7.09
CA LEU A 37 -16.26 5.79 -7.53
C LEU A 37 -15.68 6.76 -8.57
N ASN A 38 -14.38 7.04 -8.48
CA ASN A 38 -13.68 7.95 -9.38
C ASN A 38 -12.92 7.20 -10.49
N ALA A 39 -12.93 5.87 -10.49
CA ALA A 39 -12.22 5.07 -11.47
C ALA A 39 -12.79 5.24 -12.89
N ASP A 40 -14.11 5.37 -13.01
CA ASP A 40 -14.78 5.56 -14.31
C ASP A 40 -14.58 6.97 -14.86
N ARG A 41 -14.51 7.98 -13.98
CA ARG A 41 -14.40 9.39 -14.39
C ARG A 41 -12.94 9.86 -14.59
N LEU A 42 -12.03 9.43 -13.73
CA LEU A 42 -10.62 9.87 -13.73
C LEU A 42 -9.66 8.76 -14.18
N GLY A 43 -10.18 7.60 -14.57
CA GLY A 43 -9.40 6.41 -14.86
C GLY A 43 -8.94 5.70 -13.59
N VAL A 44 -8.80 4.37 -13.71
CA VAL A 44 -8.30 3.49 -12.65
C VAL A 44 -6.83 3.80 -12.35
N CYS A 45 -6.49 3.92 -11.07
CA CYS A 45 -5.12 4.13 -10.62
C CYS A 45 -4.24 2.91 -10.97
N PRO A 46 -3.09 3.11 -11.65
CA PRO A 46 -2.17 2.02 -11.98
C PRO A 46 -1.65 1.29 -10.76
N ALA A 47 -1.43 2.00 -9.65
CA ALA A 47 -1.02 1.37 -8.39
C ALA A 47 -2.08 0.39 -7.86
N SER A 48 -3.36 0.61 -8.19
CA SER A 48 -4.43 -0.30 -7.79
C SER A 48 -4.59 -1.52 -8.71
N THR A 49 -4.08 -1.47 -9.94
CA THR A 49 -4.20 -2.57 -10.92
C THR A 49 -2.93 -3.39 -11.04
N ASP A 50 -1.79 -2.86 -10.59
CA ASP A 50 -0.49 -3.49 -10.76
C ASP A 50 -0.29 -4.70 -9.85
N ARG A 51 -0.76 -5.85 -10.30
CA ARG A 51 -0.64 -7.14 -9.59
C ARG A 51 0.81 -7.58 -9.40
N ARG A 52 1.79 -7.00 -10.10
CA ARG A 52 3.21 -7.37 -9.99
C ARG A 52 3.79 -7.01 -8.63
N LEU A 53 3.22 -5.98 -8.00
CA LEU A 53 3.63 -5.50 -6.69
C LEU A 53 2.73 -6.02 -5.56
N HIS A 54 1.79 -6.91 -5.89
CA HIS A 54 0.88 -7.45 -4.90
C HIS A 54 1.63 -8.14 -3.76
N GLY A 55 1.31 -7.78 -2.51
CA GLY A 55 1.98 -8.28 -1.31
C GLY A 55 3.23 -7.49 -0.90
N ILE A 56 3.71 -6.55 -1.71
CA ILE A 56 4.82 -5.67 -1.34
C ILE A 56 4.36 -4.79 -0.16
N HIS A 57 5.14 -4.80 0.92
CA HIS A 57 4.81 -4.12 2.20
C HIS A 57 3.45 -4.54 2.78
N GLY A 58 3.02 -5.77 2.46
CA GLY A 58 1.70 -6.29 2.83
C GLY A 58 0.52 -5.54 2.18
N GLY A 59 0.80 -4.69 1.18
CA GLY A 59 -0.20 -3.97 0.42
C GLY A 59 -0.84 -4.81 -0.69
N LYS A 60 -2.00 -4.37 -1.16
CA LYS A 60 -2.66 -4.95 -2.34
C LYS A 60 -2.09 -4.30 -3.60
N ASN A 61 -1.68 -5.13 -4.56
CA ASN A 61 -1.12 -4.66 -5.85
C ASN A 61 0.01 -3.64 -5.59
N GLY A 62 0.07 -2.51 -6.29
CA GLY A 62 1.05 -1.45 -6.04
C GLY A 62 0.68 -0.43 -4.96
N GLY A 63 -0.34 -0.69 -4.14
CA GLY A 63 -0.90 0.29 -3.20
C GLY A 63 0.08 0.80 -2.14
N ARG A 64 1.05 -0.03 -1.74
CA ARG A 64 2.13 0.34 -0.81
C ARG A 64 3.49 0.51 -1.48
N ALA A 65 3.51 0.65 -2.80
CA ALA A 65 4.71 0.94 -3.57
C ALA A 65 4.40 2.00 -4.64
N CYS A 66 3.41 2.85 -4.38
CA CYS A 66 2.86 3.76 -5.37
C CYS A 66 3.87 4.83 -5.81
N TRP A 67 4.86 5.19 -4.97
CA TRP A 67 5.92 6.13 -5.31
C TRP A 67 6.81 5.63 -6.45
N VAL A 68 7.05 4.32 -6.51
CA VAL A 68 7.83 3.70 -7.59
C VAL A 68 7.06 3.74 -8.91
N ILE A 69 5.75 3.47 -8.86
CA ILE A 69 4.89 3.53 -10.03
C ILE A 69 4.73 5.00 -10.48
N ALA A 70 4.59 5.94 -9.55
CA ALA A 70 4.54 7.37 -9.82
C ALA A 70 5.81 7.89 -10.49
N GLY A 71 6.98 7.39 -10.10
CA GLY A 71 8.25 7.70 -10.78
C GLY A 71 8.37 7.16 -12.21
N LEU A 72 7.56 6.16 -12.57
CA LEU A 72 7.56 5.54 -13.91
C LEU A 72 6.50 6.10 -14.86
N LEU A 73 5.42 6.68 -14.34
CA LEU A 73 4.29 7.13 -15.16
C LEU A 73 4.24 8.66 -15.25
N THR A 74 3.67 9.13 -16.35
CA THR A 74 3.46 10.56 -16.59
C THR A 74 2.37 11.11 -15.68
N ARG A 75 2.40 12.43 -15.45
CA ARG A 75 1.50 13.15 -14.53
C ARG A 75 0.01 12.85 -14.76
N GLU A 76 -0.38 12.66 -16.02
CA GLU A 76 -1.76 12.46 -16.43
C GLU A 76 -2.38 11.21 -15.78
N VAL A 77 -1.58 10.17 -15.55
CA VAL A 77 -2.09 8.90 -15.03
C VAL A 77 -2.31 8.96 -13.52
N PHE A 78 -1.48 9.71 -12.79
CA PHE A 78 -1.59 9.85 -11.33
C PHE A 78 -2.46 11.03 -10.87
N GLY A 79 -2.89 11.92 -11.77
CA GLY A 79 -3.74 13.06 -11.42
C GLY A 79 -3.04 14.04 -10.49
N ASN A 80 -3.77 14.60 -9.51
CA ASN A 80 -3.24 15.58 -8.54
C ASN A 80 -2.29 14.99 -7.48
N VAL A 81 -1.75 13.80 -7.68
CA VAL A 81 -0.72 13.26 -6.78
C VAL A 81 0.56 14.06 -7.01
N SER A 82 0.99 14.79 -5.98
CA SER A 82 2.24 15.55 -5.99
C SER A 82 3.40 14.66 -6.40
N LYS A 83 4.22 15.11 -7.37
CA LYS A 83 5.45 14.42 -7.81
C LYS A 83 6.44 14.20 -6.66
N ASP A 84 6.38 15.07 -5.66
CA ASP A 84 7.21 15.00 -4.46
C ASP A 84 6.71 13.88 -3.53
N CYS A 85 7.02 12.63 -3.87
CA CYS A 85 6.76 11.49 -2.97
C CYS A 85 7.44 11.68 -1.60
N SER A 86 8.52 12.46 -1.54
CA SER A 86 9.20 12.87 -0.30
C SER A 86 8.32 13.68 0.66
N LYS A 87 7.25 14.33 0.17
CA LYS A 87 6.26 15.07 0.97
C LYS A 87 4.93 14.35 1.10
N CYS A 88 4.84 13.11 0.61
CA CYS A 88 3.62 12.33 0.67
C CYS A 88 3.49 11.68 2.05
N ASP A 89 2.48 12.07 2.82
CA ASP A 89 2.25 11.55 4.17
C ASP A 89 2.12 10.03 4.19
N PHE A 90 1.51 9.44 3.16
CA PHE A 90 1.40 8.00 3.01
C PHE A 90 2.77 7.32 2.84
N TYR A 91 3.65 7.88 1.99
CA TYR A 91 5.00 7.34 1.81
C TYR A 91 5.80 7.43 3.11
N LEU A 92 5.70 8.54 3.83
CA LEU A 92 6.36 8.73 5.12
C LEU A 92 5.83 7.73 6.16
N SER A 93 4.52 7.46 6.19
CA SER A 93 3.90 6.43 7.03
C SER A 93 4.46 5.05 6.72
N VAL A 94 4.43 4.62 5.45
CA VAL A 94 4.97 3.31 5.04
C VAL A 94 6.47 3.20 5.35
N LYS A 95 7.24 4.26 5.14
CA LYS A 95 8.66 4.29 5.48
C LYS A 95 8.90 4.17 6.99
N SER A 96 8.05 4.78 7.81
CA SER A 96 8.10 4.65 9.27
C SER A 96 7.66 3.27 9.76
N GLU A 97 6.65 2.69 9.12
CA GLU A 97 6.13 1.35 9.44
C GLU A 97 7.14 0.25 9.09
N GLU A 98 7.70 0.28 7.88
CA GLU A 98 8.63 -0.73 7.37
C GLU A 98 10.07 -0.51 7.85
N GLY A 99 10.46 0.75 8.09
CA GLY A 99 11.79 1.14 8.55
C GLY A 99 12.90 0.62 7.64
N LYS A 100 13.75 -0.26 8.18
CA LYS A 100 14.88 -0.87 7.45
C LYS A 100 14.46 -2.00 6.49
N TYR A 101 13.22 -2.47 6.59
CA TYR A 101 12.69 -3.54 5.75
C TYR A 101 11.96 -3.02 4.51
N ILE A 102 11.94 -1.70 4.30
CA ILE A 102 11.40 -1.12 3.06
C ILE A 102 12.21 -1.62 1.86
N TRP A 103 11.51 -1.99 0.78
CA TRP A 103 12.15 -2.60 -0.38
C TRP A 103 12.78 -1.48 -1.20
N PRO A 104 14.03 -1.66 -1.67
CA PRO A 104 14.67 -0.65 -2.51
C PRO A 104 13.86 -0.39 -3.78
N ASP A 105 13.74 0.88 -4.17
CA ASP A 105 13.01 1.27 -5.39
C ASP A 105 13.53 0.50 -6.63
N ALA A 106 14.84 0.31 -6.74
CA ALA A 106 15.47 -0.47 -7.82
C ALA A 106 14.94 -1.91 -7.89
N PHE A 107 14.67 -2.54 -6.75
CA PHE A 107 14.10 -3.89 -6.69
C PHE A 107 12.66 -3.89 -7.21
N ILE A 108 11.83 -2.96 -6.72
CA ILE A 108 10.44 -2.81 -7.14
C ILE A 108 10.37 -2.49 -8.64
N LEU A 109 11.23 -1.60 -9.15
CA LEU A 109 11.37 -1.28 -10.57
C LEU A 109 11.73 -2.51 -11.41
N ARG A 110 12.61 -3.38 -10.90
CA ARG A 110 12.98 -4.62 -11.59
C ARG A 110 11.78 -5.56 -11.73
N LEU A 111 10.93 -5.67 -10.72
CA LEU A 111 9.69 -6.45 -10.79
C LEU A 111 8.75 -5.92 -11.86
N LEU A 112 8.61 -4.59 -11.96
CA LEU A 112 7.78 -3.94 -12.97
C LEU A 112 8.32 -4.20 -14.38
N LYS A 113 9.63 -4.07 -14.60
CA LYS A 113 10.26 -4.28 -15.93
C LYS A 113 10.17 -5.74 -16.41
N ARG A 114 10.14 -6.72 -15.50
CA ARG A 114 10.18 -8.16 -15.82
C ARG A 114 8.99 -8.70 -16.65
N GLN A 115 7.85 -7.99 -16.67
CA GLN A 115 6.63 -8.41 -17.40
C GLN A 115 6.45 -7.75 -18.77
N LYS A 116 7.17 -6.65 -19.10
CA LYS A 116 7.15 -6.11 -20.48
C LYS A 116 7.75 -7.10 -21.50
N ASN A 117 8.52 -8.07 -21.02
CA ASN A 117 9.18 -9.11 -21.82
C ASN A 117 8.48 -10.47 -21.77
N ARG A 118 7.30 -10.58 -21.15
CA ARG A 118 6.53 -11.83 -21.19
C ARG A 118 5.64 -11.76 -22.44
N PRO A 119 5.76 -12.68 -23.42
CA PRO A 119 4.84 -12.71 -24.55
C PRO A 119 3.42 -12.83 -23.99
N LYS A 120 2.48 -12.04 -24.54
CA LYS A 120 1.07 -12.22 -24.25
C LYS A 120 0.75 -13.67 -24.61
N ALA A 121 0.40 -14.48 -23.62
CA ALA A 121 -0.20 -15.78 -23.89
C ALA A 121 -1.51 -15.48 -24.62
N VAL A 122 -1.53 -15.87 -25.90
CA VAL A 122 -2.68 -15.92 -26.79
C VAL A 122 -3.75 -16.80 -26.17
#